data_AF-A0A2G8XN39-F1
#
_entry.id   AF-A0A2G8XN39-F1
#
_cell.length_a   1.000
_cell.length_b   1.000
_cell.length_c   1.000
_cell.angle_alpha   90.00
_cell.angle_beta   90.00
_cell.angle_gamma   90.00
#
_symmetry.space_group_name_H-M   'P 1'
#
loop_
_entity.id
_entity.type
_entity.pdbx_description
1 polymer ?
#
loop_
_entity_poly.entity_id
_entity_poly.type
_entity_poly.pdbx_seq_one_letter_code
_entity_poly.pdbx_strand_id
1 'polypeptide(L)'
;MASGIATVKEVVSGDTFVLVGAPKGGPPPEKRLSLASVQAPRVAMKSLSHEVQDEPFGWTAREFMRSRLIGQQVEFKVEYAMNNKEFGTIKLRGENVACALLKQGLAKLKPNRNPPCAPDIEELEQCQDLAEQRQLGVWATDPAAGSGTIREMKWAMNDVEFVKAFVAEHKGKKLPGIVEYVRDGGCMRVALLLPQKENESLKVVYLPVLLSGIQCDGFKREQQEGSAEYKVVPEPFAVEARFFVEIRLLNRDVEVRIEGCDEYGNVNGTVYHPKGNISILLLQNGLAKIQSGSLGLTECGAQLSQAMREAQQKQLRKWKGWSSSTSSVDAKNYMAQVAEILSGDSVVLRLPDGRERRVYLASIRCPRAAGVGKTASREEESIAFETKEFVRRKLVGKNVKVIVEYVREPLPSASGAALPPASDDQGRMHFVSLWVPNSPKDTDASQTKNCQNIAELILQAGLGKTIPHRADDERATEYDKYLELEKAAMEQKKGMHAPTQQWKVHRIIDLLGPANAQRANAYFQQLERIPKLDGVVDYVFGPGRFKIRIPS
;
A
#
# COMPACT_ATOMS: atom_id res chain seq x y z
N MET A 1 -41.26 6.48 -21.45
CA MET A 1 -40.36 6.82 -20.33
C MET A 1 -39.57 5.57 -19.94
N ALA A 2 -38.35 5.70 -19.43
CA ALA A 2 -37.53 4.53 -19.10
C ALA A 2 -38.13 3.74 -17.91
N SER A 3 -38.15 2.41 -18.00
CA SER A 3 -38.53 1.51 -16.92
C SER A 3 -37.70 0.23 -16.98
N GLY A 4 -37.51 -0.44 -15.85
CA GLY A 4 -36.81 -1.72 -15.81
C GLY A 4 -36.40 -2.13 -14.40
N ILE A 5 -35.51 -3.11 -14.33
CA ILE A 5 -34.91 -3.59 -13.09
C ILE A 5 -33.47 -3.07 -13.02
N ALA A 6 -33.09 -2.49 -11.89
CA ALA A 6 -31.74 -2.01 -11.64
C ALA A 6 -31.34 -2.24 -10.19
N THR A 7 -30.04 -2.21 -9.91
CA THR A 7 -29.51 -2.31 -8.55
C THR A 7 -29.34 -0.91 -7.97
N VAL A 8 -29.71 -0.70 -6.71
CA VAL A 8 -29.45 0.58 -6.02
C VAL A 8 -27.96 0.67 -5.69
N LYS A 9 -27.26 1.61 -6.34
CA LYS A 9 -25.83 1.88 -6.16
C LYS A 9 -25.57 2.83 -5.00
N GLU A 10 -26.36 3.89 -4.90
CA GLU A 10 -26.18 5.01 -3.96
C GLU A 10 -27.54 5.55 -3.50
N VAL A 11 -27.62 5.93 -2.22
CA VAL A 11 -28.73 6.71 -1.64
C VAL A 11 -28.21 8.12 -1.37
N VAL A 12 -28.61 9.06 -2.23
CA VAL A 12 -28.12 10.45 -2.21
C VAL A 12 -28.82 11.22 -1.09
N SER A 13 -30.14 11.07 -1.01
CA SER A 13 -31.03 11.62 0.01
C SER A 13 -32.16 10.62 0.26
N GLY A 14 -33.03 10.88 1.25
CA GLY A 14 -34.17 10.00 1.54
C GLY A 14 -35.11 9.76 0.35
N ASP A 15 -35.09 10.63 -0.66
CA ASP A 15 -35.95 10.59 -1.84
C ASP A 15 -35.20 10.45 -3.18
N THR A 16 -33.87 10.37 -3.19
CA THR A 16 -33.08 10.36 -4.44
C THR A 16 -32.02 9.27 -4.45
N PHE A 17 -32.01 8.49 -5.52
CA PHE A 17 -31.21 7.27 -5.66
C PHE A 17 -30.39 7.28 -6.94
N VAL A 18 -29.25 6.60 -6.93
CA VAL A 18 -28.52 6.22 -8.15
C VAL A 18 -28.72 4.73 -8.38
N LEU A 19 -29.33 4.41 -9.51
CA LEU A 19 -29.58 3.06 -9.99
C LEU A 19 -28.50 2.67 -11.01
N VAL A 20 -28.06 1.41 -10.97
CA VAL A 20 -27.04 0.89 -11.87
C VAL A 20 -27.55 -0.37 -12.57
N GLY A 21 -27.33 -0.43 -13.89
CA GLY A 21 -27.65 -1.59 -14.71
C GLY A 21 -26.61 -2.72 -14.58
N ALA A 22 -26.80 -3.79 -15.37
CA ALA A 22 -25.81 -4.85 -15.47
C ALA A 22 -24.57 -4.38 -16.27
N PRO A 23 -23.34 -4.76 -15.85
CA PRO A 23 -22.13 -4.44 -16.61
C PRO A 23 -22.12 -5.22 -17.94
N LYS A 24 -21.87 -4.52 -19.05
CA LYS A 24 -21.79 -5.09 -20.40
C LYS A 24 -20.48 -4.70 -21.08
N GLY A 25 -19.38 -5.35 -20.69
CA GLY A 25 -18.05 -5.10 -21.27
C GLY A 25 -17.41 -3.76 -20.88
N GLY A 26 -18.02 -2.99 -19.98
CA GLY A 26 -17.55 -1.70 -19.49
C GLY A 26 -18.34 -1.25 -18.25
N PRO A 27 -18.10 -0.02 -17.76
CA PRO A 27 -18.83 0.55 -16.65
C PRO A 27 -20.34 0.50 -16.94
N PRO A 28 -21.16 -0.03 -16.02
CA PRO A 28 -22.59 -0.14 -16.25
C PRO A 28 -23.25 1.24 -16.33
N PRO A 29 -24.36 1.36 -17.08
CA PRO A 29 -25.11 2.61 -17.15
C PRO A 29 -25.71 2.95 -15.78
N GLU A 30 -25.61 4.23 -15.41
CA GLU A 30 -26.16 4.77 -14.17
C GLU A 30 -27.34 5.71 -14.46
N LYS A 31 -28.33 5.71 -13.58
CA LYS A 31 -29.48 6.60 -13.64
C LYS A 31 -29.78 7.15 -12.27
N ARG A 32 -29.80 8.49 -12.15
CA ARG A 32 -30.26 9.18 -10.95
C ARG A 32 -31.78 9.37 -11.04
N LEU A 33 -32.50 8.90 -10.03
CA LEU A 33 -33.97 8.94 -9.99
C LEU A 33 -34.43 9.43 -8.63
N SER A 34 -35.28 10.46 -8.62
CA SER A 34 -35.97 10.94 -7.42
C SER A 34 -37.37 10.35 -7.34
N LEU A 35 -37.90 10.17 -6.12
CA LEU A 35 -39.27 9.68 -5.92
C LEU A 35 -40.28 10.71 -6.43
N ALA A 36 -41.22 10.27 -7.25
CA ALA A 36 -42.28 11.12 -7.78
C ALA A 36 -43.17 11.66 -6.63
N SER A 37 -43.41 12.97 -6.62
CA SER A 37 -44.31 13.67 -5.68
C SER A 37 -43.97 13.51 -4.20
N VAL A 38 -42.77 13.05 -3.85
CA VAL A 38 -42.30 12.93 -2.47
C VAL A 38 -41.07 13.79 -2.27
N GLN A 39 -41.01 14.49 -1.13
CA GLN A 39 -39.87 15.31 -0.73
C GLN A 39 -39.41 14.90 0.67
N ALA A 40 -38.18 14.39 0.76
CA ALA A 40 -37.54 14.12 2.04
C ALA A 40 -36.85 15.39 2.59
N PRO A 41 -36.65 15.50 3.93
CA PRO A 41 -35.82 16.55 4.48
C PRO A 41 -34.38 16.46 3.96
N ARG A 42 -33.73 17.61 3.79
CA ARG A 42 -32.36 17.68 3.23
C ARG A 42 -31.34 17.02 4.14
N VAL A 43 -30.41 16.30 3.53
CA VAL A 43 -29.20 15.79 4.19
C VAL A 43 -28.05 16.73 3.92
N ALA A 44 -27.19 16.90 4.90
CA ALA A 44 -26.01 17.71 4.79
C ALA A 44 -25.10 17.21 3.66
N MET A 45 -24.63 18.15 2.86
CA MET A 45 -23.75 17.90 1.74
C MET A 45 -22.73 19.03 1.64
N LYS A 46 -21.46 18.66 1.51
CA LYS A 46 -20.38 19.62 1.24
C LYS A 46 -19.73 19.30 -0.09
N SER A 47 -19.75 20.27 -0.99
CA SER A 47 -19.06 20.29 -2.28
C SER A 47 -18.14 21.52 -2.34
N LEU A 48 -17.44 21.70 -3.45
CA LEU A 48 -16.56 22.87 -3.63
C LEU A 48 -17.33 24.20 -3.69
N SER A 49 -18.59 24.19 -4.14
CA SER A 49 -19.40 25.40 -4.37
C SER A 49 -20.61 25.54 -3.44
N HIS A 50 -21.04 24.44 -2.80
CA HIS A 50 -22.25 24.42 -2.00
C HIS A 50 -22.06 23.63 -0.70
N GLU A 51 -22.57 24.19 0.39
CA GLU A 51 -22.69 23.57 1.70
C GLU A 51 -24.15 23.62 2.14
N VAL A 52 -24.73 22.45 2.39
CA VAL A 52 -26.09 22.26 2.87
C VAL A 52 -26.00 21.61 4.24
N GLN A 53 -26.80 22.10 5.20
CA GLN A 53 -26.91 21.52 6.54
C GLN A 53 -28.02 20.46 6.57
N ASP A 54 -27.98 19.57 7.57
CA ASP A 54 -29.07 18.61 7.80
C ASP A 54 -30.34 19.39 8.20
N GLU A 55 -31.45 19.09 7.54
CA GLU A 55 -32.78 19.39 8.06
C GLU A 55 -33.18 18.29 9.07
N PRO A 56 -34.07 18.59 10.04
CA PRO A 56 -34.61 17.58 10.94
C PRO A 56 -35.11 16.34 10.20
N PHE A 57 -34.73 15.17 10.69
CA PHE A 57 -35.02 13.85 10.11
C PHE A 57 -34.36 13.55 8.76
N GLY A 58 -33.57 14.47 8.18
CA GLY A 58 -32.94 14.25 6.88
C GLY A 58 -32.00 13.06 6.88
N TRP A 59 -31.05 13.01 7.83
CA TRP A 59 -30.15 11.87 7.98
C TRP A 59 -30.91 10.57 8.26
N THR A 60 -31.91 10.63 9.15
CA THR A 60 -32.77 9.48 9.49
C THR A 60 -33.49 8.93 8.27
N ALA A 61 -34.05 9.79 7.41
CA ALA A 61 -34.70 9.42 6.17
C ALA A 61 -33.73 8.71 5.21
N ARG A 62 -32.52 9.24 5.08
CA ARG A 62 -31.48 8.63 4.25
C ARG A 62 -31.04 7.28 4.80
N GLU A 63 -30.79 7.14 6.10
CA GLU A 63 -30.33 5.88 6.70
C GLU A 63 -31.42 4.79 6.66
N PHE A 64 -32.68 5.17 6.85
CA PHE A 64 -33.82 4.28 6.65
C PHE A 64 -33.83 3.69 5.23
N MET A 65 -33.59 4.53 4.22
CA MET A 65 -33.52 4.08 2.84
C MET A 65 -32.25 3.29 2.52
N ARG A 66 -31.10 3.76 3.00
CA ARG A 66 -29.79 3.11 2.78
C ARG A 66 -29.80 1.68 3.30
N SER A 67 -30.19 1.47 4.55
CA SER A 67 -30.25 0.15 5.17
C SER A 67 -31.18 -0.83 4.46
N ARG A 68 -32.23 -0.33 3.80
CA ARG A 68 -33.24 -1.15 3.12
C ARG A 68 -32.96 -1.41 1.64
N LEU A 69 -32.33 -0.45 0.96
CA LEU A 69 -32.23 -0.45 -0.51
C LEU A 69 -30.82 -0.72 -1.04
N ILE A 70 -29.76 -0.38 -0.30
CA ILE A 70 -28.41 -0.42 -0.86
C ILE A 70 -28.04 -1.83 -1.34
N GLY A 71 -27.65 -1.95 -2.62
CA GLY A 71 -27.33 -3.23 -3.25
C GLY A 71 -28.53 -4.14 -3.56
N GLN A 72 -29.77 -3.73 -3.29
CA GLN A 72 -30.96 -4.47 -3.67
C GLN A 72 -31.33 -4.20 -5.14
N GLN A 73 -31.92 -5.20 -5.79
CA GLN A 73 -32.60 -5.02 -7.07
C GLN A 73 -33.99 -4.42 -6.86
N VAL A 74 -34.27 -3.35 -7.60
CA VAL A 74 -35.54 -2.63 -7.57
C VAL A 74 -36.11 -2.50 -8.96
N GLU A 75 -37.43 -2.50 -9.04
CA GLU A 75 -38.16 -2.10 -10.24
C GLU A 75 -38.30 -0.58 -10.22
N PHE A 76 -38.02 0.07 -11.34
CA PHE A 76 -38.20 1.52 -11.46
C PHE A 76 -38.96 1.87 -12.74
N LYS A 77 -39.70 2.97 -12.67
CA LYS A 77 -40.37 3.59 -13.82
C LYS A 77 -40.26 5.09 -13.70
N VAL A 78 -39.68 5.74 -14.71
CA VAL A 78 -39.63 7.20 -14.80
C VAL A 78 -41.02 7.69 -15.19
N GLU A 79 -41.56 8.63 -14.43
CA GLU A 79 -42.92 9.16 -14.62
C GLU A 79 -42.91 10.55 -15.24
N TYR A 80 -41.97 11.41 -14.83
CA TYR A 80 -41.75 12.74 -15.43
C TYR A 80 -40.30 13.21 -15.25
N ALA A 81 -39.92 14.24 -15.99
CA ALA A 81 -38.65 14.93 -15.82
C ALA A 81 -38.91 16.44 -15.64
N MET A 82 -38.17 17.08 -14.73
CA MET A 82 -38.26 18.51 -14.44
C MET A 82 -36.87 19.03 -14.05
N ASN A 83 -36.45 20.17 -14.60
CA ASN A 83 -35.18 20.83 -14.27
C ASN A 83 -33.95 19.88 -14.35
N ASN A 84 -33.87 19.09 -15.41
CA ASN A 84 -32.83 18.07 -15.64
C ASN A 84 -32.77 16.96 -14.55
N LYS A 85 -33.84 16.79 -13.77
CA LYS A 85 -34.02 15.68 -12.83
C LYS A 85 -35.14 14.77 -13.31
N GLU A 86 -34.92 13.46 -13.20
CA GLU A 86 -35.94 12.45 -13.47
C GLU A 86 -36.63 12.07 -12.16
N PHE A 87 -37.95 11.97 -12.22
CA PHE A 87 -38.80 11.55 -11.11
C PHE A 87 -39.56 10.28 -11.49
N GLY A 88 -39.70 9.36 -10.55
CA GLY A 88 -40.33 8.09 -10.83
C GLY A 88 -40.71 7.28 -9.60
N THR A 89 -41.33 6.14 -9.89
CA THR A 89 -41.71 5.15 -8.89
C THR A 89 -40.61 4.09 -8.78
N ILE A 90 -40.24 3.74 -7.54
CA ILE A 90 -39.30 2.67 -7.24
C ILE A 90 -40.02 1.65 -6.35
N LYS A 91 -39.96 0.38 -6.74
CA LYS A 91 -40.56 -0.73 -5.99
C LYS A 91 -39.49 -1.73 -5.57
N LEU A 92 -39.51 -2.10 -4.28
CA LEU A 92 -38.70 -3.18 -3.73
C LEU A 92 -39.61 -4.36 -3.42
N ARG A 93 -39.46 -5.48 -4.15
CA ARG A 93 -40.29 -6.70 -3.97
C ARG A 93 -41.80 -6.40 -4.05
N GLY A 94 -42.20 -5.52 -4.98
CA GLY A 94 -43.58 -5.08 -5.17
C GLY A 94 -44.03 -3.91 -4.29
N GLU A 95 -43.34 -3.61 -3.18
CA GLU A 95 -43.68 -2.49 -2.29
C GLU A 95 -43.16 -1.15 -2.83
N ASN A 96 -44.01 -0.12 -2.90
CA ASN A 96 -43.58 1.23 -3.28
C ASN A 96 -42.71 1.85 -2.17
N VAL A 97 -41.47 2.16 -2.52
CA VAL A 97 -40.47 2.79 -1.63
C VAL A 97 -40.96 4.15 -1.10
N ALA A 98 -41.67 4.92 -1.91
CA ALA A 98 -42.25 6.20 -1.49
C ALA A 98 -43.26 6.04 -0.35
N CYS A 99 -44.15 5.04 -0.44
CA CYS A 99 -45.09 4.76 0.64
C CYS A 99 -44.36 4.31 1.93
N ALA A 100 -43.30 3.49 1.81
CA ALA A 100 -42.51 3.09 2.97
C ALA A 100 -41.86 4.28 3.69
N LEU A 101 -41.39 5.29 2.95
CA LEU A 101 -40.85 6.53 3.52
C LEU A 101 -41.93 7.37 4.23
N LEU A 102 -43.08 7.55 3.56
CA LEU A 102 -44.19 8.35 4.07
C LEU A 102 -44.80 7.75 5.33
N LYS A 103 -44.98 6.42 5.39
CA LYS A 103 -45.50 5.69 6.56
C LYS A 103 -44.67 5.90 7.84
N GLN A 104 -43.38 6.20 7.70
CA GLN A 104 -42.48 6.49 8.83
C GLN A 104 -42.41 7.98 9.17
N GLY A 105 -43.13 8.84 8.43
CA GLY A 105 -43.04 10.29 8.59
C GLY A 105 -41.67 10.86 8.21
N LEU A 106 -40.93 10.20 7.31
CA LEU A 106 -39.57 10.60 6.92
C LEU A 106 -39.55 11.41 5.61
N ALA A 107 -40.72 11.74 5.07
CA ALA A 107 -40.91 12.63 3.93
C ALA A 107 -42.32 13.22 3.93
N LYS A 108 -42.54 14.21 3.06
CA LYS A 108 -43.85 14.81 2.81
C LYS A 108 -44.24 14.63 1.34
N LEU A 109 -45.53 14.46 1.09
CA LEU A 109 -46.09 14.59 -0.24
C LEU A 109 -45.96 16.03 -0.71
N LYS A 110 -45.59 16.15 -1.97
CA LYS A 110 -45.58 17.40 -2.71
C LYS A 110 -46.47 17.23 -3.94
N PRO A 111 -47.81 17.25 -3.75
CA PRO A 111 -48.72 17.19 -4.87
C PRO A 111 -48.53 18.48 -5.68
N ASN A 112 -48.10 18.35 -6.92
CA ASN A 112 -47.94 19.48 -7.81
C ASN A 112 -48.81 19.21 -9.04
N ARG A 113 -49.68 20.15 -9.42
CA ARG A 113 -50.51 19.97 -10.63
C ARG A 113 -49.70 20.16 -11.91
N ASN A 114 -48.52 20.76 -11.80
CA ASN A 114 -47.56 20.93 -12.89
C ASN A 114 -46.15 21.05 -12.29
N PRO A 115 -45.25 20.04 -12.42
CA PRO A 115 -45.28 18.87 -13.32
C PRO A 115 -46.29 17.78 -12.91
N PRO A 116 -46.43 16.68 -13.71
CA PRO A 116 -47.29 15.54 -13.40
C PRO A 116 -47.05 14.95 -11.99
N CYS A 117 -48.12 14.46 -11.34
CA CYS A 117 -48.03 13.75 -10.07
C CYS A 117 -47.58 12.29 -10.24
N ALA A 118 -47.18 11.64 -9.14
CA ALA A 118 -47.09 10.19 -9.06
C ALA A 118 -48.43 9.54 -9.47
N PRO A 119 -48.40 8.40 -10.20
CA PRO A 119 -49.61 7.71 -10.66
C PRO A 119 -50.42 7.10 -9.50
N ASP A 120 -49.77 6.86 -8.37
CA ASP A 120 -50.29 6.22 -7.16
C ASP A 120 -50.51 7.21 -6.01
N ILE A 121 -50.91 8.45 -6.34
CA ILE A 121 -51.04 9.53 -5.35
C ILE A 121 -52.02 9.21 -4.22
N GLU A 122 -53.16 8.56 -4.51
CA GLU A 122 -54.16 8.19 -3.50
C GLU A 122 -53.61 7.21 -2.46
N GLU A 123 -52.77 6.25 -2.87
CA GLU A 123 -52.09 5.33 -1.96
C GLU A 123 -51.07 6.08 -1.10
N LEU A 124 -50.30 6.99 -1.71
CA LEU A 124 -49.31 7.79 -0.99
C LEU A 124 -49.96 8.71 0.05
N GLU A 125 -51.12 9.30 -0.24
CA GLU A 125 -51.90 10.12 0.70
C GLU A 125 -52.30 9.30 1.93
N GLN A 126 -52.83 8.09 1.74
CA GLN A 126 -53.12 7.18 2.85
C GLN A 126 -51.86 6.83 3.67
N CYS A 127 -50.72 6.63 3.00
CA CYS A 127 -49.44 6.36 3.68
C CYS A 127 -48.99 7.56 4.55
N GLN A 128 -49.23 8.79 4.10
CA GLN A 128 -48.93 10.00 4.86
C GLN A 128 -49.90 10.21 6.03
N ASP A 129 -51.21 10.02 5.81
CA ASP A 129 -52.23 10.17 6.86
C ASP A 129 -51.94 9.27 8.07
N LEU A 130 -51.45 8.06 7.82
CA LEU A 130 -51.01 7.14 8.90
C LEU A 130 -49.85 7.68 9.72
N ALA A 131 -48.91 8.39 9.11
CA ALA A 131 -47.79 9.01 9.81
C ALA A 131 -48.20 10.29 10.55
N GLU A 132 -49.12 11.06 9.99
CA GLU A 132 -49.72 12.25 10.63
C GLU A 132 -50.51 11.86 11.89
N GLN A 133 -51.40 10.86 11.78
CA GLN A 133 -52.20 10.37 12.91
C GLN A 133 -51.33 9.83 14.05
N ARG A 134 -50.17 9.24 13.70
CA ARG A 134 -49.20 8.70 14.67
C ARG A 134 -48.15 9.73 15.10
N GLN A 135 -48.18 10.95 14.55
CA GLN A 135 -47.24 12.04 14.85
C GLN A 135 -45.77 11.62 14.67
N LEU A 136 -45.47 10.88 13.59
CA LEU A 136 -44.12 10.36 13.34
C LEU A 136 -43.24 11.34 12.56
N GLY A 137 -41.95 11.37 12.89
CA GLY A 137 -40.92 12.08 12.14
C GLY A 137 -41.26 13.56 11.91
N VAL A 138 -41.35 13.98 10.64
CA VAL A 138 -41.66 15.37 10.25
C VAL A 138 -43.05 15.86 10.70
N TRP A 139 -43.88 14.96 11.23
CA TRP A 139 -45.21 15.23 11.80
C TRP A 139 -45.23 15.23 13.33
N ALA A 140 -44.08 14.99 13.98
CA ALA A 140 -43.97 15.09 15.42
C ALA A 140 -44.29 16.52 15.90
N THR A 141 -45.06 16.63 16.97
CA THR A 141 -45.49 17.93 17.52
C THR A 141 -44.43 18.58 18.40
N ASP A 142 -43.51 17.80 18.96
CA ASP A 142 -42.39 18.27 19.76
C ASP A 142 -41.21 18.69 18.85
N PRO A 143 -40.85 19.98 18.80
CA PRO A 143 -39.68 20.43 18.04
C PRO A 143 -38.37 19.77 18.46
N ALA A 144 -38.26 19.31 19.71
CA ALA A 144 -37.07 18.61 20.22
C ALA A 144 -36.89 17.23 19.59
N ALA A 145 -37.96 16.58 19.12
CA ALA A 145 -37.88 15.31 18.40
C ALA A 145 -37.09 15.43 17.09
N GLY A 146 -37.12 16.61 16.46
CA GLY A 146 -36.38 16.90 15.23
C GLY A 146 -34.93 17.33 15.48
N SER A 147 -34.67 18.16 16.50
CA SER A 147 -33.32 18.72 16.74
C SER A 147 -32.30 17.64 17.07
N GLY A 148 -32.67 16.59 17.83
CA GLY A 148 -31.79 15.47 18.17
C GLY A 148 -31.37 14.60 16.97
N THR A 149 -32.02 14.76 15.82
CA THR A 149 -31.67 14.01 14.59
C THR A 149 -30.62 14.72 13.73
N ILE A 150 -30.31 15.98 14.04
CA ILE A 150 -29.28 16.76 13.36
C ILE A 150 -27.91 16.32 13.89
N ARG A 151 -27.01 15.96 12.98
CA ARG A 151 -25.68 15.45 13.30
C ARG A 151 -24.72 16.58 13.60
N GLU A 152 -23.82 16.34 14.54
CA GLU A 152 -22.63 17.17 14.72
C GLU A 152 -21.55 16.68 13.74
N MET A 153 -21.18 17.50 12.76
CA MET A 153 -20.31 17.07 11.67
C MET A 153 -18.99 17.84 11.62
N LYS A 154 -17.90 17.10 11.40
CA LYS A 154 -16.60 17.67 11.03
C LYS A 154 -16.19 17.20 9.64
N TRP A 155 -16.12 18.14 8.69
CA TRP A 155 -15.56 17.90 7.35
C TRP A 155 -14.04 18.11 7.38
N ALA A 156 -13.27 17.06 7.65
CA ALA A 156 -11.82 17.13 7.82
C ALA A 156 -11.05 17.00 6.48
N MET A 157 -11.68 17.37 5.36
CA MET A 157 -11.02 17.37 4.05
C MET A 157 -10.01 18.52 3.99
N ASN A 158 -8.73 18.21 3.77
CA ASN A 158 -7.61 19.17 3.78
C ASN A 158 -7.31 19.82 5.15
N ASP A 159 -7.82 19.25 6.26
CA ASP A 159 -7.53 19.71 7.62
C ASP A 159 -6.43 18.84 8.24
N VAL A 160 -5.18 19.12 7.85
CA VAL A 160 -4.02 18.28 8.19
C VAL A 160 -3.80 18.20 9.71
N GLU A 161 -3.99 19.31 10.42
CA GLU A 161 -3.79 19.37 11.88
C GLU A 161 -4.82 18.51 12.61
N PHE A 162 -6.09 18.64 12.25
CA PHE A 162 -7.15 17.81 12.80
C PHE A 162 -6.91 16.33 12.50
N VAL A 163 -6.54 15.98 11.26
CA VAL A 163 -6.28 14.59 10.86
C VAL A 163 -5.14 13.99 11.69
N LYS A 164 -4.05 14.73 11.91
CA LYS A 164 -2.92 14.27 12.75
C LYS A 164 -3.36 14.02 14.19
N ALA A 165 -4.13 14.95 14.78
CA ALA A 165 -4.66 14.79 16.14
C ALA A 165 -5.62 13.59 16.24
N PHE A 166 -6.53 13.46 15.27
CA PHE A 166 -7.49 12.37 15.20
C PHE A 166 -6.80 11.00 15.10
N VAL A 167 -5.78 10.88 14.24
CA VAL A 167 -4.97 9.67 14.11
C VAL A 167 -4.23 9.37 15.40
N ALA A 168 -3.63 10.36 16.07
CA ALA A 168 -2.93 10.14 17.33
C ALA A 168 -3.85 9.56 18.43
N GLU A 169 -5.09 10.00 18.49
CA GLU A 169 -6.09 9.54 19.47
C GLU A 169 -6.69 8.16 19.13
N HIS A 170 -6.87 7.87 17.84
CA HIS A 170 -7.61 6.70 17.37
C HIS A 170 -6.72 5.60 16.76
N LYS A 171 -5.40 5.78 16.73
CA LYS A 171 -4.46 4.80 16.16
C LYS A 171 -4.69 3.40 16.71
N GLY A 172 -4.82 2.44 15.81
CA GLY A 172 -5.05 1.02 16.10
C GLY A 172 -6.51 0.66 16.40
N LYS A 173 -7.40 1.64 16.61
CA LYS A 173 -8.83 1.38 16.86
C LYS A 173 -9.58 1.16 15.54
N LYS A 174 -10.60 0.31 15.60
CA LYS A 174 -11.60 0.14 14.54
C LYS A 174 -12.80 1.03 14.85
N LEU A 175 -13.14 1.92 13.94
CA LEU A 175 -14.28 2.82 14.07
C LEU A 175 -15.36 2.46 13.05
N PRO A 176 -16.63 2.41 13.45
CA PRO A 176 -17.73 2.21 12.50
C PRO A 176 -17.81 3.41 11.57
N GLY A 177 -18.17 3.17 10.32
CA GLY A 177 -18.31 4.23 9.34
C GLY A 177 -19.13 3.83 8.13
N ILE A 178 -19.49 4.83 7.33
CA ILE A 178 -20.23 4.66 6.09
C ILE A 178 -19.39 5.23 4.95
N VAL A 179 -19.18 4.46 3.88
CA VAL A 179 -18.45 4.98 2.72
C VAL A 179 -19.35 5.94 1.94
N GLU A 180 -18.96 7.19 1.84
CA GLU A 180 -19.78 8.26 1.25
C GLU A 180 -19.36 8.62 -0.18
N TYR A 181 -18.09 8.38 -0.52
CA TYR A 181 -17.58 8.66 -1.85
C TYR A 181 -16.36 7.80 -2.14
N VAL A 182 -16.21 7.32 -3.38
CA VAL A 182 -15.02 6.59 -3.83
C VAL A 182 -14.31 7.44 -4.88
N ARG A 183 -13.11 7.90 -4.56
CA ARG A 183 -12.31 8.73 -5.48
C ARG A 183 -11.68 7.83 -6.56
N ASP A 184 -11.05 6.76 -6.10
CA ASP A 184 -10.37 5.73 -6.90
C ASP A 184 -10.37 4.41 -6.11
N GLY A 185 -9.76 3.36 -6.65
CA GLY A 185 -9.74 2.05 -5.96
C GLY A 185 -9.01 2.04 -4.61
N GLY A 186 -8.10 2.99 -4.38
CA GLY A 186 -7.27 3.06 -3.17
C GLY A 186 -7.71 4.13 -2.17
N CYS A 187 -8.58 5.05 -2.57
CA CYS A 187 -8.99 6.18 -1.74
C CYS A 187 -10.49 6.43 -1.76
N MET A 188 -11.07 6.56 -0.57
CA MET A 188 -12.49 6.80 -0.37
C MET A 188 -12.73 7.81 0.76
N ARG A 189 -13.83 8.56 0.71
CA ARG A 189 -14.30 9.38 1.82
C ARG A 189 -15.23 8.53 2.67
N VAL A 190 -14.95 8.47 3.96
CA VAL A 190 -15.75 7.73 4.93
C VAL A 190 -16.32 8.71 5.97
N ALA A 191 -17.60 8.57 6.28
CA ALA A 191 -18.25 9.18 7.43
C ALA A 191 -18.03 8.25 8.63
N LEU A 192 -17.03 8.54 9.46
CA LEU A 192 -16.79 7.79 10.69
C LEU A 192 -17.80 8.22 11.76
N LEU A 193 -18.45 7.24 12.36
CA LEU A 193 -19.45 7.41 13.41
C LEU A 193 -18.74 7.29 14.76
N LEU A 194 -18.67 8.39 15.51
CA LEU A 194 -18.00 8.39 16.80
C LEU A 194 -18.94 7.91 17.92
N PRO A 195 -18.40 7.25 18.96
CA PRO A 195 -19.19 6.91 20.14
C PRO A 195 -19.83 8.14 20.77
N GLN A 196 -21.07 7.99 21.22
CA GLN A 196 -21.86 9.05 21.83
C GLN A 196 -22.54 8.55 23.10
N LYS A 197 -22.83 9.46 24.02
CA LYS A 197 -23.68 9.17 25.18
C LYS A 197 -25.15 9.20 24.77
N GLU A 198 -25.99 8.61 25.62
CA GLU A 198 -27.44 8.68 25.46
C GLU A 198 -27.90 10.15 25.46
N ASN A 199 -28.74 10.53 24.48
CA ASN A 199 -29.21 11.90 24.22
C ASN A 199 -28.21 12.89 23.60
N GLU A 200 -27.01 12.47 23.20
CA GLU A 200 -26.13 13.31 22.36
C GLU A 200 -26.45 13.14 20.87
N SER A 201 -26.35 14.23 20.10
CA SER A 201 -26.40 14.19 18.64
C SER A 201 -25.30 13.31 18.06
N LEU A 202 -25.60 12.68 16.93
CA LEU A 202 -24.63 11.86 16.19
C LEU A 202 -23.44 12.66 15.71
N LYS A 203 -22.27 12.35 16.29
CA LYS A 203 -20.96 12.91 15.92
C LYS A 203 -20.39 12.14 14.74
N VAL A 204 -20.24 12.84 13.61
CA VAL A 204 -19.74 12.28 12.36
C VAL A 204 -18.53 13.05 11.87
N VAL A 205 -17.45 12.33 11.59
CA VAL A 205 -16.23 12.90 11.01
C VAL A 205 -16.06 12.36 9.60
N TYR A 206 -16.03 13.27 8.62
CA TYR A 206 -15.79 12.93 7.22
C TYR A 206 -14.31 13.05 6.91
N LEU A 207 -13.67 11.92 6.61
CA LEU A 207 -12.24 11.84 6.34
C LEU A 207 -11.97 11.10 5.02
N PRO A 208 -10.95 11.52 4.26
CA PRO A 208 -10.38 10.70 3.21
C PRO A 208 -9.55 9.57 3.84
N VAL A 209 -9.88 8.33 3.48
CA VAL A 209 -9.19 7.11 3.88
C VAL A 209 -8.44 6.57 2.65
N LEU A 210 -7.12 6.49 2.78
CA LEU A 210 -6.21 5.82 1.86
C LEU A 210 -5.95 4.39 2.38
N LEU A 211 -6.16 3.40 1.52
CA LEU A 211 -5.97 2.00 1.88
C LEU A 211 -4.50 1.69 2.13
N SER A 212 -4.16 1.34 3.38
CA SER A 212 -2.78 1.04 3.76
C SER A 212 -2.22 -0.18 3.04
N GLY A 213 -0.94 -0.09 2.69
CA GLY A 213 -0.15 -1.18 2.10
C GLY A 213 -0.42 -1.43 0.62
N ILE A 214 -1.35 -0.71 -0.01
CA ILE A 214 -1.66 -0.89 -1.43
C ILE A 214 -1.75 0.43 -2.20
N GLN A 215 -1.51 0.34 -3.51
CA GLN A 215 -1.71 1.44 -4.46
C GLN A 215 -2.56 0.94 -5.63
N CYS A 216 -3.61 1.70 -5.96
CA CYS A 216 -4.43 1.49 -7.15
C CYS A 216 -4.04 2.49 -8.25
N ASP A 217 -4.39 2.15 -9.48
CA ASP A 217 -4.29 3.06 -10.61
C ASP A 217 -5.33 4.18 -10.45
N GLY A 218 -4.88 5.42 -10.61
CA GLY A 218 -5.64 6.62 -10.30
C GLY A 218 -6.08 7.41 -11.53
N PHE A 219 -6.47 8.66 -11.30
CA PHE A 219 -6.88 9.59 -12.34
C PHE A 219 -5.90 10.76 -12.36
N LYS A 220 -5.11 10.87 -13.44
CA LYS A 220 -4.14 11.96 -13.62
C LYS A 220 -4.82 13.18 -14.20
N ARG A 221 -4.31 14.37 -13.85
CA ARG A 221 -4.68 15.63 -14.48
C ARG A 221 -3.59 16.00 -15.45
N GLU A 222 -3.91 15.98 -16.75
CA GLU A 222 -2.99 16.40 -17.81
C GLU A 222 -3.44 17.74 -18.36
N GLN A 223 -2.52 18.69 -18.45
CA GLN A 223 -2.78 19.98 -19.07
C GLN A 223 -2.78 19.80 -20.58
N GLN A 224 -3.85 20.20 -21.24
CA GLN A 224 -3.91 20.15 -22.70
C GLN A 224 -3.02 21.24 -23.28
N GLU A 225 -2.11 20.90 -24.21
CA GLU A 225 -1.27 21.88 -24.90
C GLU A 225 -2.14 22.99 -25.52
N GLY A 226 -1.86 24.25 -25.14
CA GLY A 226 -2.58 25.43 -25.63
C GLY A 226 -3.91 25.75 -24.94
N SER A 227 -4.31 25.02 -23.88
CA SER A 227 -5.52 25.32 -23.11
C SER A 227 -5.24 25.48 -21.60
N ALA A 228 -6.06 26.30 -20.93
CA ALA A 228 -6.05 26.40 -19.46
C ALA A 228 -6.84 25.25 -18.79
N GLU A 229 -7.47 24.35 -19.57
CA GLU A 229 -8.27 23.24 -19.06
C GLU A 229 -7.40 21.99 -18.82
N TYR A 230 -7.68 21.32 -17.70
CA TYR A 230 -7.04 20.06 -17.34
C TYR A 230 -7.97 18.90 -17.71
N LYS A 231 -7.47 17.95 -18.48
CA LYS A 231 -8.18 16.70 -18.77
C LYS A 231 -7.86 15.67 -17.70
N VAL A 232 -8.90 15.04 -17.16
CA VAL A 232 -8.75 13.91 -16.24
C VAL A 232 -8.58 12.64 -17.07
N VAL A 233 -7.40 12.03 -17.00
CA VAL A 233 -7.03 10.82 -17.75
C VAL A 233 -6.92 9.65 -16.77
N PRO A 234 -7.73 8.58 -16.92
CA PRO A 234 -7.61 7.39 -16.09
C PRO A 234 -6.35 6.60 -16.45
N GLU A 235 -5.60 6.16 -15.44
CA GLU A 235 -4.56 5.14 -15.61
C GLU A 235 -5.18 3.78 -16.00
N PRO A 236 -4.40 2.84 -16.56
CA PRO A 236 -4.88 1.50 -16.90
C PRO A 236 -5.59 0.88 -15.68
N PHE A 237 -6.81 0.38 -15.85
CA PHE A 237 -7.64 -0.21 -14.78
C PHE A 237 -8.17 0.74 -13.69
N ALA A 238 -7.91 2.05 -13.73
CA ALA A 238 -8.40 2.98 -12.70
C ALA A 238 -9.93 3.01 -12.58
N VAL A 239 -10.63 3.03 -13.72
CA VAL A 239 -12.11 2.99 -13.78
C VAL A 239 -12.65 1.67 -13.24
N GLU A 240 -12.01 0.56 -13.59
CA GLU A 240 -12.40 -0.78 -13.13
C GLU A 240 -12.18 -0.94 -11.63
N ALA A 241 -11.04 -0.47 -11.10
CA ALA A 241 -10.72 -0.51 -9.68
C ALA A 241 -11.68 0.36 -8.86
N ARG A 242 -12.00 1.56 -9.33
CA ARG A 242 -13.02 2.42 -8.71
C ARG A 242 -14.38 1.73 -8.68
N PHE A 243 -14.84 1.21 -9.83
CA PHE A 243 -16.11 0.49 -9.92
C PHE A 243 -16.15 -0.73 -8.98
N PHE A 244 -15.04 -1.49 -8.90
CA PHE A 244 -14.91 -2.66 -8.04
C PHE A 244 -15.18 -2.33 -6.56
N VAL A 245 -14.70 -1.17 -6.09
CA VAL A 245 -14.94 -0.67 -4.74
C VAL A 245 -16.36 -0.10 -4.60
N GLU A 246 -16.82 0.71 -5.55
CA GLU A 246 -18.14 1.34 -5.50
C GLU A 246 -19.28 0.33 -5.32
N ILE A 247 -19.31 -0.73 -6.13
CA ILE A 247 -20.39 -1.73 -6.05
C ILE A 247 -20.37 -2.57 -4.75
N ARG A 248 -19.24 -2.58 -4.03
CA ARG A 248 -19.07 -3.36 -2.80
C ARG A 248 -19.28 -2.52 -1.55
N LEU A 249 -18.77 -1.28 -1.54
CA LEU A 249 -18.65 -0.49 -0.31
C LEU A 249 -19.43 0.82 -0.31
N LEU A 250 -19.76 1.44 -1.45
CA LEU A 250 -20.41 2.75 -1.46
C LEU A 250 -21.74 2.72 -0.69
N ASN A 251 -21.92 3.58 0.32
CA ASN A 251 -23.05 3.61 1.26
C ASN A 251 -23.30 2.30 2.04
N ARG A 252 -22.28 1.45 2.18
CA ARG A 252 -22.32 0.29 3.09
C ARG A 252 -21.65 0.65 4.42
N ASP A 253 -22.10 -0.01 5.48
CA ASP A 253 -21.47 0.03 6.79
C ASP A 253 -20.15 -0.73 6.76
N VAL A 254 -19.11 -0.09 7.29
CA VAL A 254 -17.75 -0.62 7.35
C VAL A 254 -17.14 -0.33 8.71
N GLU A 255 -16.09 -1.06 9.06
CA GLU A 255 -15.20 -0.71 10.15
C GLU A 255 -13.86 -0.26 9.56
N VAL A 256 -13.41 0.93 9.94
CA VAL A 256 -12.13 1.47 9.50
C VAL A 256 -11.14 1.40 10.64
N ARG A 257 -10.04 0.66 10.45
CA ARG A 257 -8.90 0.68 11.36
C ARG A 257 -8.01 1.87 11.02
N ILE A 258 -7.79 2.76 11.99
CA ILE A 258 -6.95 3.95 11.82
C ILE A 258 -5.48 3.57 12.08
N GLU A 259 -4.58 3.80 11.12
CA GLU A 259 -3.19 3.31 11.21
C GLU A 259 -2.16 4.44 11.13
N GLY A 260 -2.43 5.47 10.33
CA GLY A 260 -1.55 6.62 10.17
C GLY A 260 -2.22 7.75 9.39
N CYS A 261 -1.43 8.75 8.99
CA CYS A 261 -1.83 9.74 8.00
C CYS A 261 -0.63 10.12 7.13
N ASP A 262 -0.91 10.68 5.95
CA ASP A 262 0.08 11.32 5.11
C ASP A 262 0.21 12.83 5.40
N GLU A 263 1.14 13.49 4.72
CA GLU A 263 1.38 14.93 4.86
C GLU A 263 0.24 15.80 4.30
N TYR A 264 -0.65 15.21 3.49
CA TYR A 264 -1.75 15.89 2.81
C TYR A 264 -3.07 15.79 3.56
N GLY A 265 -3.09 15.17 4.75
CA GLY A 265 -4.29 15.01 5.57
C GLY A 265 -5.19 13.85 5.13
N ASN A 266 -4.64 12.83 4.45
CA ASN A 266 -5.32 11.56 4.25
C ASN A 266 -5.02 10.61 5.40
N VAL A 267 -6.03 9.91 5.89
CA VAL A 267 -5.87 8.85 6.88
C VAL A 267 -5.44 7.57 6.17
N ASN A 268 -4.33 6.98 6.59
CA ASN A 268 -3.97 5.62 6.20
C ASN A 268 -4.75 4.65 7.10
N GLY A 269 -5.50 3.74 6.48
CA GLY A 269 -6.27 2.76 7.23
C GLY A 269 -6.68 1.53 6.43
N THR A 270 -7.13 0.53 7.17
CA THR A 270 -7.71 -0.70 6.60
C THR A 270 -9.22 -0.67 6.73
N VAL A 271 -9.93 -0.90 5.62
CA VAL A 271 -11.41 -0.91 5.58
C VAL A 271 -11.94 -2.34 5.60
N TYR A 272 -12.68 -2.67 6.64
CA TYR A 272 -13.29 -3.97 6.87
C TYR A 272 -14.79 -3.90 6.58
N HIS A 273 -15.29 -4.91 5.87
CA HIS A 273 -16.70 -5.21 5.73
C HIS A 273 -16.92 -6.64 6.23
N PRO A 274 -18.12 -7.04 6.72
CA PRO A 274 -18.38 -8.42 7.16
C PRO A 274 -18.02 -9.51 6.13
N LYS A 275 -17.97 -9.14 4.84
CA LYS A 275 -17.59 -10.02 3.72
C LYS A 275 -16.07 -10.04 3.40
N GLY A 276 -15.25 -9.29 4.12
CA GLY A 276 -13.79 -9.28 3.97
C GLY A 276 -13.15 -7.89 3.90
N ASN A 277 -11.81 -7.90 3.78
CA ASN A 277 -10.97 -6.72 3.62
C ASN A 277 -10.86 -6.35 2.14
N ILE A 278 -11.24 -5.12 1.78
CA ILE A 278 -11.25 -4.66 0.39
C ILE A 278 -9.85 -4.62 -0.23
N SER A 279 -8.81 -4.32 0.55
CA SER A 279 -7.42 -4.24 0.06
C SER A 279 -6.92 -5.59 -0.47
N ILE A 280 -7.27 -6.68 0.23
CA ILE A 280 -6.94 -8.06 -0.18
C ILE A 280 -7.63 -8.38 -1.51
N LEU A 281 -8.92 -8.06 -1.63
CA LEU A 281 -9.72 -8.34 -2.83
C LEU A 281 -9.22 -7.58 -4.06
N LEU A 282 -8.78 -6.32 -3.88
CA LEU A 282 -8.18 -5.53 -4.95
C LEU A 282 -6.87 -6.15 -5.46
N LEU A 283 -6.01 -6.63 -4.56
CA LEU A 283 -4.78 -7.32 -4.93
C LEU A 283 -5.05 -8.64 -5.62
N GLN A 284 -5.94 -9.49 -5.08
CA GLN A 284 -6.31 -10.79 -5.66
C GLN A 284 -6.87 -10.67 -7.09
N ASN A 285 -7.48 -9.53 -7.42
CA ASN A 285 -8.00 -9.27 -8.76
C ASN A 285 -7.02 -8.55 -9.68
N GLY A 286 -5.79 -8.24 -9.21
CA GLY A 286 -4.80 -7.50 -10.00
C GLY A 286 -5.18 -6.05 -10.25
N LEU A 287 -6.01 -5.44 -9.38
CA LEU A 287 -6.45 -4.05 -9.47
C LEU A 287 -5.57 -3.10 -8.62
N ALA A 288 -4.80 -3.66 -7.68
CA ALA A 288 -3.83 -2.94 -6.87
C ALA A 288 -2.43 -3.57 -6.95
N LYS A 289 -1.43 -2.84 -6.44
CA LYS A 289 -0.07 -3.32 -6.15
C LYS A 289 0.30 -2.99 -4.71
N ILE A 290 1.32 -3.65 -4.15
CA ILE A 290 1.82 -3.30 -2.81
C ILE A 290 2.47 -1.92 -2.82
N GLN A 291 2.17 -1.11 -1.80
CA GLN A 291 2.83 0.15 -1.54
C GLN A 291 3.73 0.01 -0.30
N SER A 292 5.04 -0.16 -0.51
CA SER A 292 5.99 -0.48 0.56
C SER A 292 6.02 0.58 1.67
N GLY A 293 5.83 1.87 1.34
CA GLY A 293 5.86 2.96 2.32
C GLY A 293 4.74 2.91 3.37
N SER A 294 3.61 2.27 3.06
CA SER A 294 2.47 2.12 3.97
C SER A 294 2.20 0.67 4.39
N LEU A 295 2.94 -0.31 3.85
CA LEU A 295 2.75 -1.74 4.14
C LEU A 295 3.00 -2.07 5.62
N GLY A 296 4.00 -1.46 6.23
CA GLY A 296 4.31 -1.65 7.66
C GLY A 296 3.30 -1.02 8.63
N LEU A 297 2.31 -0.25 8.13
CA LEU A 297 1.26 0.34 8.97
C LEU A 297 0.11 -0.63 9.24
N THR A 298 -0.13 -1.57 8.31
CA THR A 298 -1.27 -2.49 8.36
C THR A 298 -0.89 -3.82 9.00
N GLU A 299 -1.82 -4.41 9.74
CA GLU A 299 -1.69 -5.76 10.30
C GLU A 299 -1.81 -6.87 9.24
N CYS A 300 -2.25 -6.52 8.02
CA CYS A 300 -2.52 -7.46 6.93
C CYS A 300 -1.35 -7.63 5.94
N GLY A 301 -0.15 -7.12 6.23
CA GLY A 301 0.97 -7.08 5.26
C GLY A 301 1.31 -8.42 4.59
N ALA A 302 1.33 -9.51 5.36
CA ALA A 302 1.57 -10.86 4.84
C ALA A 302 0.45 -11.34 3.90
N GLN A 303 -0.82 -11.10 4.27
CA GLN A 303 -1.99 -11.46 3.47
C GLN A 303 -2.05 -10.67 2.16
N LEU A 304 -1.72 -9.37 2.20
CA LEU A 304 -1.60 -8.52 1.02
C LEU A 304 -0.51 -9.06 0.07
N SER A 305 0.66 -9.41 0.62
CA SER A 305 1.77 -9.97 -0.16
C SER A 305 1.42 -11.31 -0.80
N GLN A 306 0.65 -12.14 -0.13
CA GLN A 306 0.14 -13.38 -0.70
C GLN A 306 -0.88 -13.13 -1.82
N ALA A 307 -1.87 -12.27 -1.58
CA ALA A 307 -2.91 -11.92 -2.54
C ALA A 307 -2.35 -11.37 -3.86
N MET A 308 -1.32 -10.53 -3.78
CA MET A 308 -0.63 -9.99 -4.96
C MET A 308 0.10 -11.09 -5.75
N ARG A 309 0.81 -11.98 -5.07
CA ARG A 309 1.50 -13.13 -5.69
C ARG A 309 0.53 -14.05 -6.43
N GLU A 310 -0.65 -14.32 -5.85
CA GLU A 310 -1.69 -15.11 -6.52
C GLU A 310 -2.19 -14.44 -7.80
N ALA A 311 -2.37 -13.11 -7.80
CA ALA A 311 -2.79 -12.37 -8.99
C ALA A 311 -1.71 -12.32 -10.08
N GLN A 312 -0.43 -12.24 -9.69
CA GLN A 312 0.73 -12.35 -10.57
C GLN A 312 0.80 -13.72 -11.26
N GLN A 313 0.68 -14.80 -10.48
CA GLN A 313 0.67 -16.17 -11.02
C GLN A 313 -0.48 -16.39 -12.00
N LYS A 314 -1.64 -15.80 -11.74
CA LYS A 314 -2.83 -15.88 -12.59
C LYS A 314 -2.84 -14.88 -13.75
N GLN A 315 -1.80 -14.04 -13.90
CA GLN A 315 -1.70 -13.03 -14.96
C GLN A 315 -2.91 -12.09 -15.02
N LEU A 316 -3.43 -11.67 -13.87
CA LEU A 316 -4.67 -10.89 -13.79
C LEU A 316 -4.43 -9.40 -14.01
N ARG A 317 -5.20 -8.78 -14.92
CA ARG A 317 -5.27 -7.32 -15.18
C ARG A 317 -3.87 -6.73 -15.35
N LYS A 318 -3.37 -5.97 -14.37
CA LYS A 318 -2.06 -5.31 -14.43
C LYS A 318 -0.88 -6.29 -14.47
N TRP A 319 -1.12 -7.56 -14.15
CA TRP A 319 -0.12 -8.62 -14.19
C TRP A 319 -0.15 -9.42 -15.51
N LYS A 320 -0.94 -9.03 -16.50
CA LYS A 320 -0.88 -9.67 -17.84
C LYS A 320 0.48 -9.42 -18.47
N GLY A 321 1.18 -10.49 -18.83
CA GLY A 321 2.53 -10.43 -19.39
C GLY A 321 3.62 -10.22 -18.34
N TRP A 322 3.28 -10.27 -17.05
CA TRP A 322 4.28 -10.21 -15.99
C TRP A 322 5.02 -11.54 -15.89
N SER A 323 6.34 -11.53 -15.96
CA SER A 323 7.18 -12.69 -15.65
C SER A 323 8.16 -12.32 -14.55
N SER A 324 8.38 -13.24 -13.59
CA SER A 324 9.47 -13.06 -12.64
C SER A 324 10.79 -13.07 -13.41
N SER A 325 11.73 -12.19 -13.05
CA SER A 325 13.07 -12.23 -13.65
C SER A 325 13.76 -13.57 -13.39
N THR A 326 13.39 -14.26 -12.31
CA THR A 326 13.93 -15.58 -11.93
C THR A 326 13.44 -16.74 -12.81
N SER A 327 12.39 -16.56 -13.61
CA SER A 327 11.85 -17.62 -14.48
C SER A 327 12.83 -18.09 -15.55
N SER A 328 13.85 -17.29 -15.86
CA SER A 328 14.90 -17.57 -16.85
C SER A 328 16.24 -17.94 -16.22
N VAL A 329 16.23 -18.33 -14.94
CA VAL A 329 17.41 -18.79 -14.20
C VAL A 329 17.36 -20.30 -14.06
N ASP A 330 18.47 -20.99 -14.37
CA ASP A 330 18.55 -22.46 -14.41
C ASP A 330 18.11 -23.15 -13.11
N ALA A 331 18.47 -22.57 -11.96
CA ALA A 331 18.06 -23.04 -10.65
C ALA A 331 17.83 -21.87 -9.71
N LYS A 332 16.60 -21.73 -9.19
CA LYS A 332 16.26 -20.70 -8.21
C LYS A 332 16.94 -20.94 -6.85
N ASN A 333 17.03 -22.20 -6.42
CA ASN A 333 17.64 -22.60 -5.15
C ASN A 333 18.76 -23.61 -5.42
N TYR A 334 19.96 -23.36 -4.90
CA TYR A 334 21.09 -24.29 -5.03
C TYR A 334 22.11 -24.14 -3.90
N MET A 335 22.96 -25.17 -3.73
CA MET A 335 24.12 -25.12 -2.84
C MET A 335 25.35 -24.61 -3.60
N ALA A 336 26.16 -23.77 -2.97
CA ALA A 336 27.44 -23.33 -3.51
C ALA A 336 28.47 -23.08 -2.40
N GLN A 337 29.75 -23.20 -2.72
CA GLN A 337 30.83 -22.84 -1.80
C GLN A 337 31.21 -21.37 -1.98
N VAL A 338 31.45 -20.64 -0.90
CA VAL A 338 31.91 -19.25 -0.99
C VAL A 338 33.41 -19.21 -1.29
N ALA A 339 33.78 -18.75 -2.48
CA ALA A 339 35.16 -18.68 -2.95
C ALA A 339 35.85 -17.38 -2.49
N GLU A 340 35.20 -16.23 -2.70
CA GLU A 340 35.79 -14.92 -2.41
C GLU A 340 34.73 -13.93 -1.89
N ILE A 341 35.12 -13.05 -0.98
CA ILE A 341 34.31 -11.88 -0.58
C ILE A 341 34.91 -10.63 -1.21
N LEU A 342 34.14 -9.96 -2.07
CA LEU A 342 34.57 -8.75 -2.75
C LEU A 342 34.20 -7.49 -1.94
N SER A 343 32.97 -7.45 -1.44
CA SER A 343 32.44 -6.40 -0.54
C SER A 343 31.44 -7.01 0.46
N GLY A 344 30.89 -6.20 1.35
CA GLY A 344 29.84 -6.65 2.29
C GLY A 344 28.61 -7.26 1.62
N ASP A 345 28.32 -6.85 0.39
CA ASP A 345 27.14 -7.23 -0.38
C ASP A 345 27.47 -7.91 -1.72
N SER A 346 28.74 -8.22 -2.00
CA SER A 346 29.18 -8.88 -3.24
C SER A 346 30.12 -10.04 -2.96
N VAL A 347 29.72 -11.22 -3.42
CA VAL A 347 30.34 -12.51 -3.09
C VAL A 347 30.59 -13.31 -4.36
N VAL A 348 31.71 -14.02 -4.45
CA VAL A 348 31.97 -15.00 -5.50
C VAL A 348 31.70 -16.39 -4.95
N LEU A 349 30.84 -17.12 -5.64
CA LEU A 349 30.46 -18.48 -5.34
C LEU A 349 31.13 -19.43 -6.32
N ARG A 350 31.65 -20.55 -5.81
CA ARG A 350 32.00 -21.71 -6.62
C ARG A 350 30.80 -22.63 -6.71
N LEU A 351 30.26 -22.76 -7.91
CA LEU A 351 29.13 -23.62 -8.24
C LEU A 351 29.56 -25.10 -8.21
N PRO A 352 28.61 -26.05 -8.11
CA PRO A 352 28.91 -27.48 -8.10
C PRO A 352 29.68 -27.99 -9.33
N ASP A 353 29.54 -27.32 -10.46
CA ASP A 353 30.25 -27.61 -11.72
C ASP A 353 31.66 -27.02 -11.79
N GLY A 354 32.12 -26.37 -10.71
CA GLY A 354 33.44 -25.73 -10.60
C GLY A 354 33.50 -24.31 -11.16
N ARG A 355 32.45 -23.80 -11.82
CA ARG A 355 32.41 -22.41 -12.30
C ARG A 355 32.30 -21.43 -11.14
N GLU A 356 32.91 -20.26 -11.31
CA GLU A 356 32.78 -19.17 -10.36
C GLU A 356 31.72 -18.18 -10.82
N ARG A 357 30.83 -17.79 -9.91
CA ARG A 357 29.73 -16.86 -10.16
C ARG A 357 29.74 -15.75 -9.11
N ARG A 358 29.84 -14.51 -9.58
CA ARG A 358 29.64 -13.33 -8.72
C ARG A 358 28.16 -13.13 -8.47
N VAL A 359 27.76 -12.96 -7.20
CA VAL A 359 26.39 -12.67 -6.78
C VAL A 359 26.36 -11.45 -5.86
N TYR A 360 25.17 -10.89 -5.67
CA TYR A 360 24.91 -9.72 -4.85
C TYR A 360 23.84 -10.01 -3.81
N LEU A 361 23.99 -9.48 -2.59
CA LEU A 361 22.95 -9.65 -1.58
C LEU A 361 21.69 -8.87 -1.95
N ALA A 362 20.55 -9.54 -1.98
CA ALA A 362 19.29 -8.95 -2.42
C ALA A 362 18.80 -7.87 -1.44
N SER A 363 18.38 -6.73 -2.01
CA SER A 363 17.67 -5.65 -1.30
C SER A 363 18.43 -4.94 -0.17
N ILE A 364 19.74 -5.16 -0.05
CA ILE A 364 20.61 -4.42 0.87
C ILE A 364 21.80 -3.80 0.13
N ARG A 365 22.39 -2.77 0.72
CA ARG A 365 23.61 -2.14 0.24
C ARG A 365 24.59 -1.95 1.39
N CYS A 366 25.83 -2.35 1.18
CA CYS A 366 26.90 -2.17 2.15
C CYS A 366 27.79 -0.96 1.80
N PRO A 367 28.52 -0.39 2.79
CA PRO A 367 29.58 0.57 2.52
C PRO A 367 30.64 -0.02 1.57
N ARG A 368 31.14 0.79 0.65
CA ARG A 368 32.16 0.40 -0.33
C ARG A 368 33.40 1.28 -0.15
N ALA A 369 34.57 0.68 -0.30
CA ALA A 369 35.81 1.43 -0.40
C ALA A 369 35.78 2.33 -1.65
N ALA A 370 36.50 3.45 -1.62
CA ALA A 370 36.63 4.32 -2.79
C ALA A 370 37.20 3.53 -3.98
N GLY A 371 36.63 3.77 -5.16
CA GLY A 371 37.20 3.30 -6.41
C GLY A 371 38.45 4.09 -6.78
N VAL A 372 39.24 3.56 -7.70
CA VAL A 372 40.44 4.24 -8.25
C VAL A 372 40.05 5.63 -8.76
N GLY A 373 40.69 6.68 -8.22
CA GLY A 373 40.44 8.07 -8.61
C GLY A 373 39.34 8.80 -7.82
N LYS A 374 38.76 8.20 -6.77
CA LYS A 374 37.82 8.86 -5.85
C LYS A 374 38.41 8.96 -4.45
N THR A 375 38.13 10.05 -3.75
CA THR A 375 38.49 10.25 -2.34
C THR A 375 37.30 9.85 -1.46
N ALA A 376 37.42 8.76 -0.69
CA ALA A 376 36.54 8.48 0.44
C ALA A 376 37.18 8.98 1.73
N SER A 377 36.37 9.26 2.73
CA SER A 377 36.89 9.51 4.08
C SER A 377 37.51 8.23 4.65
N ARG A 378 38.49 8.36 5.56
CA ARG A 378 39.16 7.20 6.18
C ARG A 378 38.18 6.37 7.00
N GLU A 379 37.17 7.03 7.54
CA GLU A 379 36.04 6.51 8.26
C GLU A 379 35.18 5.58 7.37
N GLU A 380 34.84 6.04 6.16
CA GLU A 380 34.10 5.26 5.16
C GLU A 380 34.88 4.03 4.67
N GLU A 381 36.19 4.16 4.47
CA GLU A 381 37.05 3.02 4.10
C GLU A 381 37.15 2.00 5.22
N SER A 382 37.27 2.46 6.46
CA SER A 382 37.37 1.60 7.65
C SER A 382 36.10 0.79 7.87
N ILE A 383 34.93 1.40 7.67
CA ILE A 383 33.66 0.70 7.85
C ILE A 383 33.36 -0.27 6.69
N ALA A 384 33.72 0.08 5.46
CA ALA A 384 33.65 -0.84 4.33
C ALA A 384 34.56 -2.06 4.57
N PHE A 385 35.75 -1.84 5.13
CA PHE A 385 36.68 -2.89 5.51
C PHE A 385 36.13 -3.81 6.61
N GLU A 386 35.62 -3.24 7.71
CA GLU A 386 35.00 -4.03 8.79
C GLU A 386 33.80 -4.83 8.28
N THR A 387 33.00 -4.24 7.40
CA THR A 387 31.87 -4.93 6.78
C THR A 387 32.34 -6.12 5.93
N LYS A 388 33.37 -5.93 5.08
CA LYS A 388 33.97 -7.02 4.28
C LYS A 388 34.50 -8.14 5.18
N GLU A 389 35.22 -7.80 6.26
CA GLU A 389 35.78 -8.78 7.19
C GLU A 389 34.71 -9.51 8.00
N PHE A 390 33.64 -8.83 8.39
CA PHE A 390 32.49 -9.45 9.05
C PHE A 390 31.90 -10.56 8.18
N VAL A 391 31.65 -10.26 6.90
CA VAL A 391 31.11 -11.24 5.94
C VAL A 391 32.12 -12.34 5.66
N ARG A 392 33.41 -12.01 5.47
CA ARG A 392 34.49 -12.99 5.27
C ARG A 392 34.57 -14.01 6.40
N ARG A 393 34.61 -13.56 7.65
CA ARG A 393 34.67 -14.45 8.84
C ARG A 393 33.44 -15.37 8.93
N LYS A 394 32.29 -14.93 8.42
CA LYS A 394 31.05 -15.71 8.45
C LYS A 394 30.92 -16.69 7.28
N LEU A 395 31.38 -16.32 6.09
CA LEU A 395 31.04 -17.02 4.84
C LEU A 395 32.18 -17.77 4.16
N VAL A 396 33.42 -17.25 4.19
CA VAL A 396 34.48 -17.74 3.29
C VAL A 396 34.75 -19.24 3.48
N GLY A 397 34.84 -19.99 2.37
CA GLY A 397 35.08 -21.43 2.35
C GLY A 397 33.88 -22.31 2.78
N LYS A 398 32.78 -21.74 3.29
CA LYS A 398 31.60 -22.50 3.70
C LYS A 398 30.69 -22.80 2.51
N ASN A 399 29.96 -23.91 2.63
CA ASN A 399 28.84 -24.21 1.76
C ASN A 399 27.60 -23.45 2.25
N VAL A 400 26.98 -22.69 1.37
CA VAL A 400 25.81 -21.86 1.64
C VAL A 400 24.65 -22.28 0.75
N LYS A 401 23.43 -22.09 1.25
CA LYS A 401 22.22 -22.18 0.43
C LYS A 401 22.02 -20.84 -0.25
N VAL A 402 21.85 -20.87 -1.56
CA VAL A 402 21.67 -19.71 -2.41
C VAL A 402 20.23 -19.73 -2.90
N ILE A 403 19.49 -18.67 -2.61
CA ILE A 403 18.15 -18.43 -3.14
C ILE A 403 18.22 -17.21 -4.03
N VAL A 404 17.98 -17.38 -5.34
CA VAL A 404 17.91 -16.27 -6.29
C VAL A 404 16.58 -15.56 -6.11
N GLU A 405 16.64 -14.31 -5.65
CA GLU A 405 15.47 -13.47 -5.38
C GLU A 405 15.01 -12.78 -6.65
N TYR A 406 15.96 -12.19 -7.40
CA TYR A 406 15.73 -11.57 -8.70
C TYR A 406 17.03 -11.42 -9.50
N VAL A 407 16.90 -11.22 -10.81
CA VAL A 407 17.99 -10.86 -11.70
C VAL A 407 17.71 -9.52 -12.38
N ARG A 408 18.75 -8.72 -12.61
CA ARG A 408 18.64 -7.44 -13.32
C ARG A 408 19.79 -7.28 -14.29
N GLU A 409 19.57 -6.54 -15.36
CA GLU A 409 20.68 -6.08 -16.18
C GLU A 409 21.51 -5.03 -15.40
N PRO A 410 22.83 -5.00 -15.57
CA PRO A 410 23.70 -3.98 -15.00
C PRO A 410 23.23 -2.59 -15.45
N LEU A 411 22.74 -1.79 -14.50
CA LEU A 411 22.39 -0.40 -14.78
C LEU A 411 23.64 0.49 -14.72
N PRO A 412 23.79 1.45 -15.66
CA PRO A 412 24.83 2.45 -15.58
C PRO A 412 24.75 3.20 -14.24
N SER A 413 25.89 3.34 -13.56
CA SER A 413 25.92 4.21 -12.39
C SER A 413 25.68 5.65 -12.82
N ALA A 414 24.82 6.38 -12.11
CA ALA A 414 24.66 7.83 -12.29
C ALA A 414 25.99 8.62 -12.14
N SER A 415 27.02 7.99 -11.55
CA SER A 415 28.36 8.54 -11.40
C SER A 415 29.34 8.19 -12.55
N GLY A 416 28.87 7.58 -13.63
CA GLY A 416 29.71 7.17 -14.77
C GLY A 416 30.67 6.01 -14.47
N ALA A 417 30.49 5.31 -13.34
CA ALA A 417 31.32 4.15 -12.98
C ALA A 417 31.07 2.97 -13.92
N ALA A 418 32.13 2.18 -14.18
CA ALA A 418 32.06 0.96 -14.98
C ALA A 418 30.95 0.03 -14.49
N LEU A 419 30.27 -0.62 -15.43
CA LEU A 419 29.20 -1.57 -15.10
C LEU A 419 29.78 -2.69 -14.22
N PRO A 420 29.07 -3.08 -13.15
CA PRO A 420 29.47 -4.24 -12.37
C PRO A 420 29.52 -5.49 -13.28
N PRO A 421 30.49 -6.40 -13.06
CA PRO A 421 30.58 -7.63 -13.84
C PRO A 421 29.29 -8.46 -13.76
N ALA A 422 28.91 -9.06 -14.87
CA ALA A 422 27.76 -9.96 -14.94
C ALA A 422 27.97 -11.21 -14.07
N SER A 423 26.86 -11.72 -13.54
CA SER A 423 26.77 -12.98 -12.82
C SER A 423 26.61 -14.19 -13.75
N ASP A 424 26.17 -13.98 -14.97
CA ASP A 424 26.00 -15.03 -15.96
C ASP A 424 26.37 -14.59 -17.39
N ASP A 425 26.44 -15.57 -18.28
CA ASP A 425 26.82 -15.39 -19.68
C ASP A 425 25.78 -14.58 -20.49
N GLN A 426 24.61 -14.32 -19.89
CA GLN A 426 23.55 -13.47 -20.44
C GLN A 426 23.70 -12.00 -20.03
N GLY A 427 24.80 -11.66 -19.33
CA GLY A 427 25.08 -10.28 -18.94
C GLY A 427 24.27 -9.81 -17.72
N ARG A 428 23.59 -10.70 -16.98
CA ARG A 428 22.68 -10.32 -15.88
C ARG A 428 23.39 -10.36 -14.54
N MET A 429 22.92 -9.57 -13.58
CA MET A 429 23.33 -9.60 -12.18
C MET A 429 22.35 -10.43 -11.35
N HIS A 430 22.86 -11.37 -10.55
CA HIS A 430 22.06 -12.22 -9.67
C HIS A 430 22.02 -11.64 -8.26
N PHE A 431 20.82 -11.27 -7.81
CA PHE A 431 20.56 -10.83 -6.45
C PHE A 431 19.98 -11.99 -5.64
N VAL A 432 20.68 -12.35 -4.57
CA VAL A 432 20.45 -13.60 -3.84
C VAL A 432 20.33 -13.37 -2.34
N SER A 433 19.61 -14.26 -1.68
CA SER A 433 19.68 -14.47 -0.25
C SER A 433 20.63 -15.64 0.02
N LEU A 434 21.67 -15.39 0.84
CA LEU A 434 22.64 -16.41 1.24
C LEU A 434 22.37 -16.87 2.66
N TRP A 435 22.22 -18.18 2.83
CA TRP A 435 21.92 -18.82 4.09
C TRP A 435 23.04 -19.78 4.49
N VAL A 436 23.59 -19.58 5.68
CA VAL A 436 24.59 -20.47 6.27
C VAL A 436 23.86 -21.56 7.05
N PRO A 437 23.96 -22.84 6.67
CA PRO A 437 23.35 -23.92 7.43
C PRO A 437 24.05 -24.10 8.78
N ASN A 438 23.27 -24.33 9.85
CA ASN A 438 23.82 -24.62 11.17
C ASN A 438 24.47 -26.02 11.26
N SER A 439 24.12 -26.92 10.34
CA SER A 439 24.69 -28.27 10.25
C SER A 439 25.21 -28.53 8.83
N PRO A 440 26.43 -29.07 8.65
CA PRO A 440 26.94 -29.41 7.33
C PRO A 440 26.15 -30.52 6.63
N LYS A 441 25.30 -31.25 7.36
CA LYS A 441 24.40 -32.27 6.79
C LYS A 441 23.15 -31.67 6.13
N ASP A 442 22.86 -30.40 6.42
CA ASP A 442 21.70 -29.70 5.86
C ASP A 442 22.02 -29.18 4.45
N THR A 443 21.69 -29.99 3.45
CA THR A 443 22.03 -29.79 2.03
C THR A 443 20.82 -29.43 1.16
N ASP A 444 19.61 -29.38 1.73
CA ASP A 444 18.41 -28.97 1.00
C ASP A 444 18.38 -27.45 0.85
N ALA A 445 18.70 -26.96 -0.34
CA ALA A 445 18.77 -25.53 -0.64
C ALA A 445 17.41 -24.82 -0.53
N SER A 446 16.29 -25.55 -0.51
CA SER A 446 14.94 -24.98 -0.44
C SER A 446 14.45 -24.67 0.97
N GLN A 447 15.06 -25.29 1.99
CA GLN A 447 14.65 -25.12 3.39
C GLN A 447 15.63 -24.22 4.17
N THR A 448 15.10 -23.20 4.84
CA THR A 448 15.94 -22.23 5.59
C THR A 448 15.71 -22.28 7.10
N LYS A 449 14.87 -23.21 7.59
CA LYS A 449 14.33 -23.25 8.97
C LYS A 449 15.38 -23.33 10.10
N ASN A 450 16.65 -23.65 9.81
CA ASN A 450 17.77 -23.66 10.76
C ASN A 450 19.04 -23.06 10.16
N CYS A 451 18.91 -22.02 9.35
CA CYS A 451 20.01 -21.35 8.71
C CYS A 451 20.12 -19.89 9.16
N GLN A 452 21.32 -19.32 9.08
CA GLN A 452 21.55 -17.90 9.31
C GLN A 452 21.58 -17.14 7.98
N ASN A 453 20.67 -16.19 7.79
CA ASN A 453 20.70 -15.29 6.63
C ASN A 453 21.79 -14.23 6.82
N ILE A 454 22.73 -14.13 5.89
CA ILE A 454 23.83 -13.17 6.03
C ILE A 454 23.36 -11.72 5.95
N ALA A 455 22.34 -11.41 5.15
CA ALA A 455 21.80 -10.05 5.03
C ALA A 455 21.19 -9.58 6.35
N GLU A 456 20.47 -10.47 7.04
CA GLU A 456 19.95 -10.18 8.39
C GLU A 456 21.07 -9.88 9.39
N LEU A 457 22.14 -10.68 9.38
CA LEU A 457 23.29 -10.48 10.26
C LEU A 457 24.01 -9.14 10.00
N ILE A 458 24.15 -8.76 8.73
CA ILE A 458 24.76 -7.48 8.32
C ILE A 458 23.91 -6.31 8.85
N LEU A 459 22.59 -6.36 8.62
CA LEU A 459 21.67 -5.30 9.05
C LEU A 459 21.60 -5.21 10.57
N GLN A 460 21.53 -6.34 11.28
CA GLN A 460 21.51 -6.38 12.75
C GLN A 460 22.79 -5.80 13.38
N ALA A 461 23.93 -5.94 12.70
CA ALA A 461 25.20 -5.33 13.10
C ALA A 461 25.32 -3.84 12.71
N GLY A 462 24.37 -3.30 11.96
CA GLY A 462 24.42 -1.94 11.42
C GLY A 462 25.51 -1.76 10.36
N LEU A 463 25.84 -2.79 9.59
CA LEU A 463 26.90 -2.77 8.57
C LEU A 463 26.37 -2.63 7.14
N GLY A 464 25.07 -2.34 6.99
CA GLY A 464 24.43 -2.12 5.70
C GLY A 464 23.09 -1.42 5.86
N LYS A 465 22.49 -1.03 4.73
CA LYS A 465 21.18 -0.37 4.65
C LYS A 465 20.27 -1.13 3.71
N THR A 466 18.96 -1.06 3.91
CA THR A 466 18.01 -1.58 2.91
C THR A 466 17.99 -0.68 1.68
N ILE A 467 17.76 -1.29 0.52
CA ILE A 467 17.53 -0.55 -0.72
C ILE A 467 16.02 -0.29 -0.82
N PRO A 468 15.57 0.96 -1.00
CA PRO A 468 14.18 1.25 -1.30
C PRO A 468 13.78 0.64 -2.64
N HIS A 469 12.70 -0.14 -2.64
CA HIS A 469 12.13 -0.74 -3.85
C HIS A 469 10.87 0.01 -4.28
N ARG A 470 10.70 0.20 -5.59
CA ARG A 470 9.41 0.61 -6.15
C ARG A 470 8.39 -0.52 -5.99
N ALA A 471 7.12 -0.20 -6.11
CA ALA A 471 6.03 -1.17 -5.93
C ALA A 471 6.07 -2.37 -6.91
N ASP A 472 6.70 -2.18 -8.07
CA ASP A 472 6.89 -3.15 -9.15
C ASP A 472 8.27 -3.80 -9.15
N ASP A 473 9.21 -3.31 -8.32
CA ASP A 473 10.53 -3.88 -8.19
C ASP A 473 10.46 -5.25 -7.51
N GLU A 474 11.06 -6.27 -8.11
CA GLU A 474 11.37 -7.49 -7.37
C GLU A 474 12.38 -7.18 -6.26
N ARG A 475 12.16 -7.80 -5.10
CA ARG A 475 12.87 -7.59 -3.84
C ARG A 475 13.05 -8.92 -3.11
N ALA A 476 13.92 -8.93 -2.10
CA ALA A 476 14.16 -10.11 -1.27
C ALA A 476 12.88 -10.59 -0.57
N THR A 477 12.73 -11.90 -0.43
CA THR A 477 11.58 -12.52 0.25
C THR A 477 11.45 -12.04 1.70
N GLU A 478 12.56 -11.87 2.40
CA GLU A 478 12.63 -11.41 3.81
C GLU A 478 12.74 -9.87 3.95
N TYR A 479 12.38 -9.10 2.92
CA TYR A 479 12.61 -7.65 2.91
C TYR A 479 11.94 -6.89 4.06
N ASP A 480 10.73 -7.30 4.46
CA ASP A 480 10.03 -6.61 5.56
C ASP A 480 10.79 -6.78 6.89
N LYS A 481 11.38 -7.97 7.12
CA LYS A 481 12.29 -8.22 8.25
C LYS A 481 13.58 -7.42 8.13
N TYR A 482 14.09 -7.20 6.92
CA TYR A 482 15.27 -6.35 6.70
C TYR A 482 15.01 -4.90 7.14
N LEU A 483 13.83 -4.36 6.85
CA LEU A 483 13.42 -3.01 7.30
C LEU A 483 13.39 -2.91 8.83
N GLU A 484 12.83 -3.93 9.50
CA GLU A 484 12.78 -3.99 10.97
C GLU A 484 14.19 -4.03 11.60
N LEU A 485 15.08 -4.86 11.05
CA LEU A 485 16.46 -4.98 11.54
C LEU A 485 17.28 -3.70 11.34
N GLU A 486 17.14 -3.04 10.18
CA GLU A 486 17.80 -1.75 9.93
C GLU A 486 17.30 -0.69 10.92
N LYS A 487 15.98 -0.61 11.13
CA LYS A 487 15.39 0.32 12.09
C LYS A 487 15.93 0.08 13.50
N ALA A 488 15.97 -1.17 13.96
CA ALA A 488 16.52 -1.51 15.27
C ALA A 488 18.02 -1.16 15.39
N ALA A 489 18.81 -1.37 14.33
CA ALA A 489 20.23 -1.01 14.33
C ALA A 489 20.45 0.52 14.36
N MET A 490 19.58 1.28 13.70
CA MET A 490 19.57 2.75 13.76
C MET A 490 19.25 3.27 15.17
N GLU A 491 18.20 2.74 15.79
CA GLU A 491 17.80 3.11 17.16
C GLU A 491 18.90 2.77 18.17
N GLN A 492 19.58 1.64 17.98
CA GLN A 492 20.69 1.19 18.83
C GLN A 492 22.04 1.83 18.47
N LYS A 493 22.10 2.68 17.43
CA LYS A 493 23.32 3.35 16.95
C LYS A 493 24.47 2.35 16.70
N LYS A 494 24.19 1.23 16.03
CA LYS A 494 25.18 0.18 15.72
C LYS A 494 25.91 0.44 14.41
N GLY A 495 27.16 -0.02 14.32
CA GLY A 495 27.96 0.00 13.10
C GLY A 495 28.00 1.39 12.45
N MET A 496 27.51 1.49 11.22
CA MET A 496 27.49 2.73 10.44
C MET A 496 26.50 3.78 10.92
N HIS A 497 25.61 3.42 11.85
CA HIS A 497 24.66 4.32 12.48
C HIS A 497 25.20 4.89 13.81
N ALA A 498 26.37 4.44 14.27
CA ALA A 498 27.05 5.00 15.43
C ALA A 498 27.63 6.39 15.11
N PRO A 499 27.74 7.30 16.10
CA PRO A 499 28.51 8.54 15.95
C PRO A 499 29.93 8.26 15.45
N THR A 500 30.42 9.10 14.54
CA THR A 500 31.72 8.90 13.85
C THR A 500 32.91 8.73 14.81
N GLN A 501 32.85 9.36 15.99
CA GLN A 501 33.90 9.24 17.02
C GLN A 501 34.02 7.83 17.61
N GLN A 502 33.03 6.96 17.41
CA GLN A 502 33.03 5.58 17.90
C GLN A 502 33.56 4.58 16.87
N TRP A 503 33.89 5.03 15.66
CA TRP A 503 34.37 4.13 14.60
C TRP A 503 35.85 3.82 14.79
N LYS A 504 36.20 2.53 14.71
CA LYS A 504 37.60 2.12 14.66
C LYS A 504 38.16 2.48 13.28
N VAL A 505 38.97 3.54 13.22
CA VAL A 505 39.65 3.94 11.99
C VAL A 505 40.87 3.03 11.78
N HIS A 506 40.83 2.24 10.70
CA HIS A 506 41.95 1.38 10.30
C HIS A 506 42.94 2.19 9.46
N ARG A 507 44.21 2.16 9.87
CA ARG A 507 45.30 2.73 9.06
C ARG A 507 45.93 1.61 8.25
N ILE A 508 45.59 1.54 6.97
CA ILE A 508 46.20 0.58 6.05
C ILE A 508 47.50 1.16 5.53
N ILE A 509 48.59 0.44 5.74
CA ILE A 509 49.92 0.81 5.25
C ILE A 509 50.21 -0.08 4.05
N ASP A 510 50.15 0.50 2.86
CA ASP A 510 50.50 -0.21 1.64
C ASP A 510 52.02 -0.25 1.47
N LEU A 511 52.54 -1.47 1.34
CA LEU A 511 53.95 -1.79 1.11
C LEU A 511 54.18 -2.38 -0.29
N LEU A 512 53.13 -2.46 -1.12
CA LEU A 512 53.22 -3.09 -2.44
C LEU A 512 53.87 -2.18 -3.48
N GLY A 513 54.59 -2.82 -4.40
CA GLY A 513 55.11 -2.19 -5.60
C GLY A 513 56.42 -1.41 -5.40
N PRO A 514 57.12 -1.09 -6.50
CA PRO A 514 58.44 -0.47 -6.46
C PRO A 514 58.43 0.92 -5.81
N ALA A 515 57.33 1.67 -5.95
CA ALA A 515 57.19 2.99 -5.33
C ALA A 515 57.24 2.97 -3.80
N ASN A 516 56.93 1.83 -3.16
CA ASN A 516 56.93 1.68 -1.70
C ASN A 516 58.16 0.91 -1.17
N ALA A 517 59.17 0.62 -2.00
CA ALA A 517 60.29 -0.25 -1.65
C ALA A 517 61.07 0.21 -0.41
N GLN A 518 61.35 1.52 -0.28
CA GLN A 518 62.03 2.06 0.90
C GLN A 518 61.23 1.84 2.18
N ARG A 519 59.91 2.06 2.12
CA ARG A 519 58.99 1.82 3.25
C ARG A 519 58.91 0.33 3.57
N ALA A 520 58.81 -0.52 2.56
CA ALA A 520 58.78 -1.98 2.73
C ALA A 520 60.04 -2.50 3.45
N ASN A 521 61.23 -2.03 3.08
CA ASN A 521 62.49 -2.39 3.75
C ASN A 521 62.52 -1.95 5.22
N ALA A 522 62.00 -0.76 5.54
CA ALA A 522 61.92 -0.28 6.92
C ALA A 522 60.98 -1.15 7.78
N TYR A 523 59.83 -1.56 7.23
CA TYR A 523 58.91 -2.47 7.92
C TYR A 523 59.48 -3.89 8.03
N PHE A 524 60.21 -4.37 7.01
CA PHE A 524 60.81 -5.70 7.03
C PHE A 524 61.72 -5.91 8.25
N GLN A 525 62.58 -4.94 8.56
CA GLN A 525 63.47 -4.99 9.74
C GLN A 525 62.72 -5.12 11.08
N GLN A 526 61.47 -4.64 11.14
CA GLN A 526 60.60 -4.79 12.30
C GLN A 526 59.90 -6.15 12.32
N LEU A 527 59.39 -6.58 11.16
CA LEU A 527 58.65 -7.83 11.00
C LEU A 527 59.55 -9.07 11.14
N GLU A 528 60.82 -8.98 10.75
CA GLU A 528 61.81 -10.07 10.87
C GLU A 528 62.03 -10.51 12.32
N ARG A 529 61.83 -9.60 13.27
CA ARG A 529 61.95 -9.89 14.72
C ARG A 529 60.76 -10.66 15.28
N ILE A 530 59.68 -10.80 14.51
CA ILE A 530 58.44 -11.45 14.96
C ILE A 530 58.42 -12.88 14.40
N PRO A 531 58.49 -13.92 15.25
CA PRO A 531 58.66 -15.30 14.80
C PRO A 531 57.44 -15.85 14.03
N LYS A 532 56.24 -15.34 14.35
CA LYS A 532 54.99 -15.71 13.67
C LYS A 532 54.03 -14.54 13.65
N LEU A 533 53.45 -14.28 12.48
CA LEU A 533 52.44 -13.26 12.26
C LEU A 533 51.19 -13.90 11.69
N ASP A 534 50.04 -13.54 12.24
CA ASP A 534 48.76 -13.88 11.63
C ASP A 534 48.54 -12.99 10.41
N GLY A 535 48.18 -13.61 9.29
CA GLY A 535 48.00 -12.93 8.01
C GLY A 535 46.70 -13.36 7.36
N VAL A 536 46.05 -12.42 6.68
CA VAL A 536 44.91 -12.70 5.80
C VAL A 536 45.40 -12.55 4.36
N VAL A 537 45.25 -13.61 3.56
CA VAL A 537 45.50 -13.55 2.12
C VAL A 537 44.43 -12.66 1.49
N ASP A 538 44.84 -11.50 0.97
CA ASP A 538 43.95 -10.52 0.34
C ASP A 538 43.91 -10.69 -1.17
N TYR A 539 44.98 -11.20 -1.78
CA TYR A 539 45.04 -11.49 -3.22
C TYR A 539 46.10 -12.56 -3.55
N VAL A 540 45.84 -13.39 -4.57
CA VAL A 540 46.77 -14.40 -5.08
C VAL A 540 47.24 -13.97 -6.48
N PHE A 541 48.50 -13.58 -6.62
CA PHE A 541 49.08 -13.22 -7.93
C PHE A 541 49.52 -14.45 -8.73
N GLY A 542 49.84 -15.55 -8.03
CA GLY A 542 50.30 -16.80 -8.60
C GLY A 542 50.61 -17.82 -7.50
N PRO A 543 51.03 -19.04 -7.85
CA PRO A 543 51.14 -20.17 -6.91
C PRO A 543 52.12 -19.94 -5.75
N GLY A 544 53.11 -19.05 -5.90
CA GLY A 544 54.05 -18.69 -4.84
C GLY A 544 54.02 -17.20 -4.44
N ARG A 545 53.05 -16.41 -4.93
CA ARG A 545 53.04 -14.96 -4.73
C ARG A 545 51.69 -14.47 -4.25
N PHE A 546 51.67 -13.95 -3.02
CA PHE A 546 50.46 -13.54 -2.31
C PHE A 546 50.57 -12.10 -1.86
N LYS A 547 49.44 -11.38 -1.88
CA LYS A 547 49.25 -10.17 -1.09
C LYS A 547 48.70 -10.61 0.27
N ILE A 548 49.49 -10.40 1.32
CA ILE A 548 49.09 -10.74 2.69
C ILE A 548 48.87 -9.43 3.45
N ARG A 549 47.70 -9.32 4.07
CA ARG A 549 47.40 -8.25 5.02
C ARG A 549 47.68 -8.77 6.42
N ILE A 550 48.53 -8.05 7.14
CA ILE A 550 48.84 -8.32 8.55
C ILE A 550 47.87 -7.44 9.38
N PRO A 551 46.94 -8.03 10.17
CA PRO A 551 46.08 -7.27 11.06
C PRO A 551 46.90 -6.58 12.14
N SER A 552 46.56 -5.32 12.45
CA SER A 552 47.14 -4.57 13.57
C SER A 552 46.57 -5.00 14.92
#